data_AF-A0A6B3GP54-F1
#
_entry.id   AF-A0A6B3GP54-F1
#
_cell.length_a   1.000
_cell.length_b   1.000
_cell.length_c   1.000
_cell.angle_alpha   90.00
_cell.angle_beta   90.00
_cell.angle_gamma   90.00
#
_symmetry.space_group_name_H-M   'P 1'
#
loop_
_entity.id
_entity.type
_entity.pdbx_description
1 polymer ?
#
loop_
_entity_poly.entity_id
_entity_poly.type
_entity_poly.pdbx_seq_one_letter_code
_entity_poly.pdbx_strand_id
1 'polypeptide(L)'
;LEGLVKAYVGDSIASDFYREVAARLDTDTRSLVLSVLDDTGHGNFAVEKVRAAIEADPRVGGRLALWARRLMGEALSQAQRVVADRDALSTMLVGGVADGFDLAEVGRMFSRIT
;
A
#
# COMPACT_ATOMS: atom_id res chain seq x y z
N LEU A 1 -0.91 15.86 -12.39
CA LEU A 1 0.20 14.91 -12.17
C LEU A 1 0.22 14.40 -10.73
N GLU A 2 0.27 15.26 -9.72
CA GLU A 2 0.18 14.83 -8.31
C GLU A 2 -1.06 13.95 -8.02
N GLY A 3 -2.23 14.29 -8.57
CA GLY A 3 -3.43 13.43 -8.47
C GLY A 3 -3.29 12.04 -9.12
N LEU A 4 -2.53 11.92 -10.22
CA LEU A 4 -2.25 10.62 -10.86
C LEU A 4 -1.27 9.80 -10.05
N VAL A 5 -0.23 10.44 -9.50
CA VAL A 5 0.69 9.79 -8.56
C VAL A 5 -0.04 9.34 -7.30
N LYS A 6 -1.00 10.14 -6.79
CA LYS A 6 -1.85 9.76 -5.67
C LYS A 6 -2.64 8.49 -5.95
N ALA A 7 -3.32 8.45 -7.10
CA ALA A 7 -4.14 7.32 -7.50
C ALA A 7 -3.27 6.06 -7.66
N TYR A 8 -2.15 6.16 -8.38
CA TYR A 8 -1.22 5.04 -8.59
C TYR A 8 -0.65 4.49 -7.27
N VAL A 9 -0.10 5.37 -6.43
CA VAL A 9 0.53 4.97 -5.17
C VAL A 9 -0.51 4.41 -4.20
N GLY A 10 -1.68 5.04 -4.10
CA GLY A 10 -2.77 4.55 -3.23
C GLY A 10 -3.27 3.17 -3.65
N ASP A 11 -3.47 2.96 -4.95
CA ASP A 11 -3.91 1.68 -5.51
C ASP A 11 -2.87 0.57 -5.31
N SER A 12 -1.58 0.90 -5.47
CA SER A 12 -0.46 -0.05 -5.25
C SER A 12 -0.35 -0.43 -3.76
N ILE A 13 -0.35 0.54 -2.84
CA ILE A 13 -0.30 0.26 -1.39
C ILE A 13 -1.48 -0.61 -0.96
N ALA A 14 -2.70 -0.29 -1.41
CA ALA A 14 -3.88 -1.06 -1.08
C ALA A 14 -3.76 -2.49 -1.61
N SER A 15 -3.38 -2.65 -2.87
CA SER A 15 -3.21 -3.96 -3.51
C SER A 15 -2.18 -4.82 -2.79
N ASP A 16 -1.03 -4.27 -2.46
CA ASP A 16 0.04 -5.00 -1.77
C ASP A 16 -0.34 -5.34 -0.32
N PHE A 17 -1.01 -4.43 0.39
CA PHE A 17 -1.56 -4.71 1.72
C PHE A 17 -2.56 -5.86 1.67
N TYR A 18 -3.50 -5.84 0.73
CA TYR A 18 -4.49 -6.89 0.59
C TYR A 18 -3.85 -8.23 0.20
N ARG A 19 -2.79 -8.26 -0.64
CA ARG A 19 -2.06 -9.49 -0.95
C ARG A 19 -1.38 -10.10 0.28
N GLU A 20 -0.75 -9.27 1.11
CA GLU A 20 -0.10 -9.72 2.35
C GLU A 20 -1.09 -10.20 3.42
N VAL A 21 -2.24 -9.52 3.55
CA VAL A 21 -3.32 -9.99 4.43
C VAL A 21 -3.90 -11.31 3.90
N ALA A 22 -4.14 -11.41 2.59
CA ALA A 22 -4.70 -12.60 1.96
C ALA A 22 -3.84 -13.86 2.15
N ALA A 23 -2.53 -13.72 2.35
CA ALA A 23 -1.63 -14.83 2.67
C ALA A 23 -1.96 -15.51 4.03
N ARG A 24 -2.69 -14.82 4.92
CA ARG A 24 -3.04 -15.27 6.27
C ARG A 24 -4.52 -15.65 6.41
N LEU A 25 -5.31 -15.54 5.34
CA LEU A 25 -6.72 -15.89 5.30
C LEU A 25 -6.91 -17.37 4.91
N ASP A 26 -8.09 -17.90 5.24
CA ASP A 26 -8.54 -19.18 4.71
C ASP A 26 -8.66 -19.13 3.17
N THR A 27 -8.71 -20.31 2.53
CA THR A 27 -8.65 -20.45 1.08
C THR A 27 -9.77 -19.70 0.36
N ASP A 28 -10.99 -19.71 0.90
CA ASP A 28 -12.16 -19.11 0.25
C ASP A 28 -12.09 -17.59 0.32
N THR A 29 -11.78 -17.03 1.50
CA THR A 29 -11.62 -15.60 1.68
C THR A 29 -10.42 -15.06 0.89
N ARG A 30 -9.30 -15.80 0.85
CA ARG A 30 -8.12 -15.46 0.05
C ARG A 30 -8.45 -15.39 -1.44
N SER A 31 -9.18 -16.37 -1.97
CA SER A 31 -9.57 -16.39 -3.39
C SER A 31 -10.44 -15.18 -3.75
N LEU A 32 -11.38 -14.81 -2.87
CA LEU A 32 -12.22 -13.63 -3.06
C LEU A 32 -11.38 -12.36 -3.09
N VAL A 33 -10.50 -12.14 -2.11
CA VAL A 33 -9.63 -10.96 -2.05
C VAL A 33 -8.76 -10.86 -3.31
N LEU A 34 -8.12 -11.95 -3.73
CA LEU A 34 -7.26 -11.94 -4.91
C LEU A 34 -8.05 -11.67 -6.20
N SER A 35 -9.28 -12.18 -6.33
CA SER A 35 -10.12 -11.90 -7.49
C SER A 35 -10.52 -10.43 -7.62
N VAL A 36 -10.73 -9.75 -6.48
CA VAL A 36 -11.05 -8.31 -6.46
C VAL A 36 -9.82 -7.47 -6.80
N LEU A 37 -8.62 -7.92 -6.38
CA LEU A 37 -7.36 -7.23 -6.68
C LEU A 37 -6.92 -7.34 -8.14
N ASP A 38 -7.39 -8.33 -8.89
CA ASP A 38 -7.02 -8.50 -10.30
C ASP A 38 -7.69 -7.46 -11.21
N ASP A 39 -8.71 -6.75 -10.71
CA ASP A 39 -9.51 -5.77 -11.47
C ASP A 39 -8.96 -4.32 -11.43
N THR A 40 -7.79 -4.08 -10.80
CA THR A 40 -7.24 -2.73 -10.56
C THR A 40 -6.31 -2.22 -11.68
N GLY A 41 -6.58 -2.56 -12.95
CA GLY A 41 -5.72 -2.29 -14.12
C GLY A 41 -5.42 -0.83 -14.51
N HIS A 42 -5.64 0.17 -13.65
CA HIS A 42 -5.46 1.60 -13.96
C HIS A 42 -4.04 2.13 -13.73
N GLY A 43 -3.14 1.32 -13.16
CA GLY A 43 -1.78 1.76 -12.83
C GLY A 43 -0.94 2.20 -14.04
N ASN A 44 -1.06 1.49 -15.16
CA ASN A 44 -0.29 1.77 -16.39
C ASN A 44 -0.58 3.16 -16.96
N PHE A 45 -1.84 3.60 -16.94
CA PHE A 45 -2.23 4.92 -17.41
C PHE A 45 -1.55 6.05 -16.63
N ALA A 46 -1.50 5.92 -15.29
CA ALA A 46 -0.84 6.92 -14.44
C ALA A 46 0.66 6.98 -14.70
N VAL A 47 1.32 5.81 -14.86
CA VAL A 47 2.75 5.71 -15.18
C VAL A 47 3.07 6.38 -16.51
N GLU A 48 2.32 6.09 -17.56
CA GLU A 48 2.52 6.68 -18.89
C GLU A 48 2.42 8.21 -18.85
N LYS A 49 1.37 8.75 -18.22
CA LYS A 49 1.16 10.20 -18.11
C LYS A 49 2.24 10.89 -17.28
N VAL A 50 2.73 10.25 -16.22
CA VAL A 50 3.81 10.80 -15.39
C VAL A 50 5.14 10.77 -16.15
N ARG A 51 5.47 9.69 -16.87
CA ARG A 51 6.68 9.61 -17.69
C ARG A 51 6.69 10.67 -18.78
N ALA A 52 5.62 10.79 -19.55
CA ALA A 52 5.50 11.80 -20.59
C ALA A 52 5.67 13.23 -20.05
N ALA A 53 5.16 13.51 -18.85
CA ALA A 53 5.34 14.81 -18.23
C ALA A 53 6.77 15.08 -17.73
N ILE A 54 7.48 14.06 -17.26
CA ILE A 54 8.89 14.17 -16.86
C ILE A 54 9.78 14.36 -18.10
N GLU A 55 9.48 13.68 -19.20
CA GLU A 55 10.18 13.89 -20.48
C GLU A 55 9.99 15.31 -21.01
N ALA A 56 8.77 15.85 -20.89
CA ALA A 56 8.45 17.22 -21.31
C ALA A 56 9.06 18.29 -20.38
N ASP A 57 9.11 18.05 -19.07
CA ASP A 57 9.76 18.92 -18.08
C ASP A 57 10.48 18.09 -17.00
N PRO A 58 11.81 17.90 -17.11
CA PRO A 58 12.58 17.13 -16.15
C PRO A 58 12.51 17.65 -14.69
N ARG A 59 12.19 18.95 -14.49
CA ARG A 59 12.08 19.54 -13.14
C ARG A 59 10.91 18.97 -12.36
N VAL A 60 9.86 18.50 -13.05
CA VAL A 60 8.68 17.90 -12.44
C VAL A 60 9.03 16.58 -11.74
N GLY A 61 10.01 15.83 -12.26
CA GLY A 61 10.43 14.55 -11.68
C GLY A 61 10.86 14.66 -10.21
N GLY A 62 11.70 15.66 -9.90
CA GLY A 62 12.15 15.90 -8.52
C GLY A 62 11.01 16.26 -7.56
N ARG A 63 10.07 17.09 -8.01
CA ARG A 63 8.87 17.47 -7.24
C ARG A 63 7.95 16.28 -6.98
N LEU A 64 7.66 15.48 -8.01
CA LEU A 64 6.81 14.30 -7.89
C LEU A 64 7.45 13.25 -6.99
N ALA A 65 8.77 13.06 -7.05
CA ALA A 65 9.49 12.14 -6.18
C ALA A 65 9.42 12.56 -4.70
N LEU A 66 9.57 13.85 -4.40
CA LEU A 66 9.41 14.37 -3.04
C LEU A 66 7.96 14.20 -2.54
N TRP A 67 7.00 14.52 -3.40
CA TRP A 67 5.59 14.37 -3.09
C TRP A 67 5.19 12.90 -2.84
N ALA A 68 5.68 11.97 -3.66
CA ALA A 68 5.45 10.54 -3.48
C ALA A 68 6.03 10.03 -2.15
N ARG A 69 7.27 10.42 -1.80
CA ARG A 69 7.87 10.07 -0.49
C ARG A 69 7.03 10.59 0.68
N ARG A 70 6.50 11.81 0.58
CA ARG A 70 5.61 12.37 1.59
C ARG A 70 4.33 11.55 1.72
N LEU A 71 3.70 11.20 0.60
CA LEU A 71 2.48 10.39 0.57
C LEU A 71 2.70 9.02 1.25
N MET A 72 3.83 8.35 0.96
CA MET A 72 4.20 7.10 1.60
C MET A 72 4.37 7.25 3.12
N GLY A 73 5.09 8.28 3.57
CA GLY A 73 5.29 8.54 4.99
C GLY A 73 4.00 8.83 5.75
N GLU A 74 3.08 9.58 5.14
CA GLU A 74 1.75 9.85 5.69
C GLU A 74 0.92 8.57 5.77
N ALA A 75 0.90 7.75 4.70
CA ALA A 75 0.18 6.47 4.67
C ALA A 75 0.68 5.50 5.75
N LEU A 76 2.00 5.36 5.91
CA LEU A 76 2.61 4.53 6.94
C LEU A 76 2.21 5.01 8.35
N SER A 77 2.30 6.31 8.59
CA SER A 77 1.94 6.90 9.87
C SER A 77 0.45 6.67 10.20
N GLN A 78 -0.44 6.78 9.21
CA GLN A 78 -1.87 6.48 9.40
C GLN A 78 -2.11 4.99 9.66
N ALA A 79 -1.43 4.10 8.94
CA ALA A 79 -1.56 2.66 9.18
C ALA A 79 -1.13 2.29 10.60
N GLN A 80 0.02 2.80 11.07
CA GLN A 80 0.50 2.60 12.44
C GLN A 80 -0.51 3.11 13.48
N ARG A 81 -1.15 4.26 13.22
CA ARG A 81 -2.21 4.80 14.10
C ARG A 81 -3.44 3.91 14.15
N VAL A 82 -3.98 3.49 12.99
CA VAL A 82 -5.16 2.61 12.91
C VAL A 82 -4.92 1.30 13.64
N VAL A 83 -3.72 0.77 13.50
CA VAL A 83 -3.26 -0.43 14.19
C VAL A 83 -3.21 -0.23 15.71
N ALA A 84 -2.64 0.87 16.20
CA ALA A 84 -2.57 1.17 17.62
C ALA A 84 -3.96 1.39 18.25
N ASP A 85 -4.92 1.89 17.46
CA ASP A 85 -6.28 2.20 17.92
C ASP A 85 -7.24 0.99 17.82
N ARG A 86 -6.85 -0.14 17.20
CA ARG A 86 -7.75 -1.29 16.92
C ARG A 86 -7.13 -2.67 17.18
N ASP A 87 -7.16 -3.12 18.43
CA ASP A 87 -6.70 -4.44 18.89
C ASP A 87 -7.28 -5.65 18.12
N ALA A 88 -8.51 -5.54 17.61
CA ALA A 88 -9.15 -6.61 16.84
C ALA A 88 -8.50 -6.81 15.45
N LEU A 89 -8.06 -5.73 14.79
CA LEU A 89 -7.32 -5.83 13.52
C LEU A 89 -5.93 -6.43 13.76
N SER A 90 -5.31 -6.06 14.88
CA SER A 90 -4.04 -6.61 15.34
C SER A 90 -4.10 -8.12 15.52
N THR A 91 -5.18 -8.64 16.10
CA THR A 91 -5.39 -10.08 16.31
C THR A 91 -5.63 -10.83 14.99
N MET A 92 -6.34 -10.21 14.03
CA MET A 92 -6.63 -10.81 12.72
C MET A 92 -5.40 -10.83 11.79
N LEU A 93 -4.53 -9.82 11.86
CA LEU A 93 -3.30 -9.73 11.07
C LEU A 93 -2.20 -10.71 11.52
N VAL A 94 -2.19 -11.11 12.79
CA VAL A 94 -1.15 -11.98 13.36
C VAL A 94 -1.51 -13.48 13.25
N GLY A 95 -2.78 -13.81 13.03
CA GLY A 95 -3.25 -15.20 13.09
C GLY A 95 -3.27 -15.68 14.54
N GLY A 96 -4.42 -16.17 15.01
CA GLY A 96 -4.66 -16.38 16.42
C GLY A 96 -3.59 -17.19 17.17
N VAL A 97 -3.24 -16.64 18.34
CA VAL A 97 -2.60 -17.23 19.53
C VAL A 97 -1.07 -17.36 19.53
N ALA A 98 -0.48 -16.60 20.47
CA ALA A 98 0.89 -16.66 20.98
C ALA A 98 1.98 -16.02 20.10
N ASP A 99 1.88 -14.71 19.87
CA ASP A 99 2.89 -13.77 20.37
C ASP A 99 2.39 -12.34 20.15
N GLY A 100 2.63 -11.48 21.13
CA GLY A 100 2.10 -10.12 21.16
C GLY A 100 2.51 -9.29 19.96
N PHE A 101 1.74 -8.22 19.75
CA PHE A 101 1.86 -7.26 18.66
C PHE A 101 3.29 -6.71 18.48
N ASP A 102 4.08 -7.27 17.56
CA ASP A 102 5.38 -6.70 17.20
C ASP A 102 5.16 -5.60 16.15
N LEU A 103 5.13 -4.34 16.61
CA LEU A 103 5.17 -3.17 15.72
C LEU A 103 6.32 -3.25 14.69
N ALA A 104 7.39 -3.97 15.01
CA ALA A 104 8.48 -4.20 14.06
C ALA A 104 8.10 -5.21 12.96
N GLU A 105 7.13 -6.12 13.15
CA GLU A 105 6.63 -6.98 12.08
C GLU A 105 5.73 -6.22 11.09
N VAL A 106 4.87 -5.33 11.59
CA VAL A 106 4.11 -4.40 10.74
C VAL A 106 5.05 -3.44 10.02
N GLY A 107 6.05 -2.90 10.71
CA GLY A 107 7.12 -2.11 10.09
C GLY A 107 7.84 -2.89 8.98
N ARG A 108 8.20 -4.15 9.24
CA ARG A 108 8.82 -5.06 8.25
C ARG A 108 7.90 -5.38 7.08
N MET A 109 6.59 -5.55 7.31
CA MET A 109 5.59 -5.74 6.24
C MET A 109 5.54 -4.49 5.35
N PHE A 110 5.42 -3.30 5.94
CA PHE A 110 5.46 -2.07 5.16
C PHE A 110 6.79 -1.92 4.40
N SER A 111 7.93 -2.24 5.01
CA SER A 111 9.23 -2.24 4.31
C SER A 111 9.35 -3.28 3.19
N ARG A 112 8.53 -4.34 3.14
CA ARG A 112 8.50 -5.30 2.02
C ARG A 112 7.64 -4.82 0.85
N ILE A 113 6.69 -3.94 1.12
CA ILE A 113 5.71 -3.42 0.16
C ILE A 113 6.20 -2.11 -0.50
N THR A 114 7.14 -1.40 0.12
CA THR A 114 7.70 -0.12 -0.36
C THR A 114 9.11 -0.26 -0.90
#